data_AF-A0A1L6JHQ5-F1
#
_entry.id   AF-A0A1L6JHQ5-F1
#
_cell.length_a   1.000
_cell.length_b   1.000
_cell.length_c   1.000
_cell.angle_alpha   90.00
_cell.angle_beta   90.00
_cell.angle_gamma   90.00
#
_symmetry.space_group_name_H-M   'P 1'
#
loop_
_entity.id
_entity.type
_entity.pdbx_description
1 polymer ?
#
loop_
_entity_poly.entity_id
_entity_poly.type
_entity_poly.pdbx_seq_one_letter_code
_entity_poly.pdbx_strand_id
1 'polypeptide(L)'
;MTAAAAAVLFASPGVSAQGKVPPYPEALRCAALTNAAAKIGKGTPQESALFDHTIFWGMAASDAGRAAGKNAKAVEAEVARDGAAAEARLRAQDGATSAALAACVRQVPALNN
;
A
#
# COMPACT_ATOMS: atom_id res chain seq x y z
N MET A 1 -57.80 -8.04 -2.93
CA MET A 1 -56.79 -8.52 -1.96
C MET A 1 -55.45 -8.53 -2.69
N THR A 2 -54.67 -7.47 -2.53
CA THR A 2 -53.44 -7.25 -3.32
C THR A 2 -52.25 -7.52 -2.41
N ALA A 3 -51.55 -8.63 -2.64
CA ALA A 3 -50.37 -9.01 -1.89
C ALA A 3 -49.16 -8.22 -2.41
N ALA A 4 -48.59 -7.36 -1.56
CA ALA A 4 -47.34 -6.68 -1.83
C ALA A 4 -46.17 -7.64 -1.54
N ALA A 5 -45.48 -8.07 -2.59
CA ALA A 5 -44.26 -8.85 -2.47
C ALA A 5 -43.12 -7.93 -2.01
N ALA A 6 -42.71 -8.07 -0.74
CA ALA A 6 -41.53 -7.42 -0.21
C ALA A 6 -40.28 -8.07 -0.81
N ALA A 7 -39.62 -7.36 -1.72
CA ALA A 7 -38.31 -7.75 -2.23
C ALA A 7 -37.27 -7.61 -1.11
N VAL A 8 -36.87 -8.74 -0.54
CA VAL A 8 -35.75 -8.81 0.39
C VAL A 8 -34.48 -8.56 -0.44
N LEU A 9 -33.96 -7.34 -0.36
CA LEU A 9 -32.62 -7.02 -0.87
C LEU A 9 -31.62 -7.83 -0.06
N PHE A 10 -31.19 -8.97 -0.59
CA PHE A 10 -29.99 -9.64 -0.14
C PHE A 10 -28.81 -8.72 -0.48
N ALA A 11 -28.44 -7.86 0.47
CA ALA A 11 -27.14 -7.22 0.49
C ALA A 11 -26.12 -8.35 0.53
N SER A 12 -25.59 -8.71 -0.63
CA SER A 12 -24.34 -9.46 -0.70
C SER A 12 -23.34 -8.68 0.13
N PRO A 13 -22.57 -9.31 1.04
CA PRO A 13 -21.45 -8.63 1.64
C PRO A 13 -20.48 -8.39 0.48
N GLY A 14 -20.62 -7.22 -0.15
CA GLY A 14 -19.52 -6.63 -0.90
C GLY A 14 -18.36 -6.69 0.06
N VAL A 15 -17.32 -7.41 -0.32
CA VAL A 15 -16.08 -7.56 0.44
C VAL A 15 -15.69 -6.14 0.82
N SER A 16 -16.04 -5.76 2.04
CA SER A 16 -15.67 -4.47 2.54
C SER A 16 -14.17 -4.61 2.65
N ALA A 17 -13.43 -3.77 1.93
CA ALA A 17 -12.00 -3.58 2.10
C ALA A 17 -11.68 -2.99 3.50
N GLN A 18 -12.44 -3.40 4.52
CA GLN A 18 -12.21 -3.27 5.95
C GLN A 18 -11.19 -4.32 6.39
N GLY A 19 -10.14 -4.54 5.58
CA GLY A 19 -8.87 -4.91 6.18
C GLY A 19 -8.48 -3.73 7.04
N LYS A 20 -8.36 -3.92 8.36
CA LYS A 20 -7.93 -2.87 9.29
C LYS A 20 -6.72 -2.16 8.68
N VAL A 21 -6.82 -0.85 8.44
CA VAL A 21 -5.73 -0.05 7.89
C VAL A 21 -4.46 -0.36 8.71
N PRO A 22 -3.35 -0.74 8.07
CA PRO A 22 -2.14 -1.10 8.79
C PRO A 22 -1.69 0.08 9.67
N PRO A 23 -1.09 -0.18 10.85
CA PRO A 23 -0.57 0.89 11.70
C PRO A 23 0.37 1.80 10.92
N TYR A 24 0.35 3.09 11.21
CA TYR A 24 1.11 4.09 10.46
C TYR A 24 2.60 3.74 10.24
N PRO A 25 3.35 3.21 11.23
CA PRO A 25 4.74 2.82 11.00
C PRO A 25 4.91 1.72 9.94
N GLU A 26 3.98 0.76 9.87
CA GLU A 26 4.01 -0.31 8.88
C GLU A 26 3.69 0.23 7.49
N ALA A 27 2.61 1.02 7.38
CA ALA A 27 2.19 1.62 6.12
C ALA A 27 3.27 2.56 5.54
N LEU A 28 3.87 3.40 6.40
CA LEU A 28 4.97 4.29 6.03
C LEU A 28 6.18 3.51 5.52
N ARG A 29 6.59 2.46 6.24
CA ARG A 29 7.72 1.61 5.85
C ARG A 29 7.48 0.96 4.49
N CYS A 30 6.29 0.38 4.28
CA CYS A 30 5.99 -0.27 3.01
C CYS A 30 5.90 0.73 1.85
N ALA A 31 5.33 1.93 2.06
CA ALA A 31 5.31 2.98 1.07
C ALA A 31 6.73 3.42 0.66
N ALA A 32 7.62 3.61 1.64
CA ALA A 32 9.02 3.95 1.39
C ALA A 32 9.76 2.85 0.61
N LEU A 33 9.58 1.58 0.99
CA LEU A 33 10.23 0.44 0.34
C LEU A 33 9.77 0.26 -1.10
N THR A 34 8.46 0.30 -1.36
CA THR A 34 7.94 0.11 -2.72
C THR A 34 8.26 1.29 -3.63
N ASN A 35 8.21 2.52 -3.12
CA ASN A 35 8.64 3.71 -3.86
C ASN A 35 10.13 3.62 -4.24
N ALA A 36 10.99 3.28 -3.28
CA ALA A 36 12.42 3.09 -3.53
C ALA A 36 12.69 2.00 -4.58
N ALA A 37 12.00 0.85 -4.49
CA ALA A 37 12.11 -0.24 -5.44
C ALA A 37 11.62 0.15 -6.84
N ALA A 38 10.49 0.84 -6.95
CA ALA A 38 9.98 1.35 -8.22
C ALA A 38 10.96 2.34 -8.87
N LYS A 39 11.56 3.23 -8.07
CA LYS A 39 12.59 4.17 -8.55
C LYS A 39 13.85 3.46 -9.06
N ILE A 40 14.28 2.38 -8.40
CA ILE A 40 15.40 1.55 -8.87
C ILE A 40 15.04 0.85 -10.19
N GLY A 41 13.82 0.33 -10.28
CA GLY A 41 13.33 -0.41 -11.45
C GLY A 41 12.91 0.47 -12.63
N LYS A 42 13.02 1.80 -12.56
CA LYS A 42 12.52 2.72 -13.59
C LYS A 42 13.02 2.34 -14.99
N GLY A 43 12.09 2.19 -15.93
CA GLY A 43 12.34 1.75 -17.31
C GLY A 43 12.43 0.23 -17.49
N THR A 44 12.11 -0.56 -16.47
CA THR A 44 12.13 -2.04 -16.53
C THR A 44 10.74 -2.64 -16.32
N PRO A 45 10.49 -3.90 -16.74
CA PRO A 45 9.23 -4.59 -16.41
C PRO A 45 8.92 -4.66 -14.91
N GLN A 46 9.96 -4.59 -14.07
CA GLN A 46 9.83 -4.55 -12.62
C GLN A 46 9.12 -3.27 -12.13
N GLU A 47 9.26 -2.15 -12.83
CA GLU A 47 8.57 -0.89 -12.52
C GLU A 47 7.06 -1.08 -12.61
N SER A 48 6.58 -1.65 -13.73
CA SER A 48 5.15 -1.90 -13.93
C SER A 48 4.59 -2.83 -12.86
N ALA A 49 5.35 -3.86 -12.46
CA ALA A 49 4.93 -4.79 -11.41
C ALA A 49 4.89 -4.15 -10.00
N LEU A 50 5.66 -3.07 -9.76
CA LEU A 50 5.70 -2.36 -8.48
C LEU A 50 4.82 -1.10 -8.45
N PHE A 51 4.28 -0.69 -9.59
CA PHE A 51 3.48 0.52 -9.72
C PHE A 51 2.22 0.45 -8.84
N ASP A 52 1.44 -0.62 -8.97
CA ASP A 52 0.22 -0.82 -8.19
C ASP A 52 0.52 -0.92 -6.68
N HIS A 53 1.63 -1.56 -6.32
CA HIS A 53 2.08 -1.64 -4.93
C HIS A 53 2.45 -0.26 -4.36
N THR A 54 3.07 0.58 -5.18
CA THR A 54 3.43 1.95 -4.78
C THR A 54 2.19 2.79 -4.53
N ILE A 55 1.18 2.68 -5.40
CA ILE A 55 -0.10 3.36 -5.24
C ILE A 55 -0.81 2.87 -3.97
N PHE A 56 -0.93 1.54 -3.81
CA PHE A 56 -1.57 0.93 -2.65
C PHE A 56 -0.95 1.42 -1.34
N TRP A 57 0.37 1.32 -1.21
CA TRP A 57 1.04 1.69 0.03
C TRP A 57 1.09 3.20 0.26
N GLY A 58 1.16 4.01 -0.80
CA GLY A 58 1.04 5.48 -0.67
C GLY A 58 -0.31 5.91 -0.11
N MET A 59 -1.41 5.29 -0.56
CA MET A 59 -2.75 5.53 -0.01
C MET A 59 -2.85 5.03 1.43
N ALA A 60 -2.39 3.80 1.71
CA ALA A 60 -2.40 3.26 3.07
C ALA A 60 -1.60 4.12 4.06
N ALA A 61 -0.42 4.62 3.67
CA ALA A 61 0.39 5.51 4.50
C ALA A 61 -0.32 6.85 4.76
N SER A 62 -1.00 7.40 3.74
CA SER A 62 -1.77 8.64 3.86
C SER A 62 -2.95 8.48 4.81
N ASP A 63 -3.71 7.40 4.69
CA ASP A 63 -4.87 7.14 5.55
C ASP A 63 -4.47 6.80 6.98
N ALA A 64 -3.45 5.95 7.16
CA ALA A 64 -2.90 5.66 8.48
C ALA A 64 -2.27 6.90 9.13
N GLY A 65 -1.62 7.76 8.33
CA GLY A 65 -1.05 9.02 8.78
C GLY A 65 -2.12 9.99 9.25
N ARG A 66 -3.22 10.12 8.50
CA ARG A 66 -4.39 10.92 8.91
C ARG A 66 -4.97 10.41 10.23
N ALA A 67 -5.14 9.10 10.37
CA ALA A 67 -5.62 8.49 11.62
C ALA A 67 -4.66 8.72 12.79
N ALA A 68 -3.36 8.90 12.51
CA ALA A 68 -2.32 9.24 13.49
C ALA A 68 -2.14 10.77 13.68
N GLY A 69 -3.02 11.61 13.14
CA GLY A 69 -2.98 13.07 13.31
C GLY A 69 -1.95 13.79 12.43
N LYS A 70 -1.41 13.13 11.40
CA LYS A 70 -0.48 13.73 10.43
C LYS A 70 -1.23 14.29 9.24
N ASN A 71 -0.68 15.36 8.66
CA ASN A 71 -1.13 15.86 7.37
C ASN A 71 -0.37 15.17 6.21
N ALA A 72 -0.91 15.27 4.99
CA ALA A 72 -0.33 14.62 3.81
C ALA A 72 1.13 15.05 3.56
N LYS A 73 1.46 16.34 3.72
CA LYS A 73 2.82 16.85 3.51
C LYS A 73 3.83 16.20 4.46
N ALA A 74 3.46 15.96 5.71
CA ALA A 74 4.31 15.27 6.68
C ALA A 74 4.53 13.80 6.30
N VAL A 75 3.47 13.10 5.88
CA VAL A 75 3.57 11.70 5.41
C VAL A 75 4.50 11.60 4.19
N GLU A 76 4.31 12.45 3.19
CA GLU A 76 5.15 12.49 1.99
C GLU A 76 6.63 12.74 2.31
N ALA A 77 6.91 13.69 3.22
CA ALA A 77 8.27 13.97 3.66
C ALA A 77 8.90 12.76 4.37
N GLU A 78 8.13 12.03 5.17
CA GLU A 78 8.58 10.81 5.86
C GLU A 78 8.83 9.67 4.86
N VAL A 79 7.93 9.46 3.88
CA VAL A 79 8.11 8.48 2.80
C VAL A 79 9.36 8.78 1.99
N ALA A 80 9.59 10.04 1.62
CA ALA A 80 10.77 10.45 0.85
C ALA A 80 12.07 10.22 1.63
N ARG A 81 12.08 10.57 2.93
CA ARG A 81 13.24 10.38 3.83
C ARG A 81 13.57 8.91 4.01
N ASP A 82 12.58 8.08 4.33
CA ASP A 82 12.78 6.63 4.51
C ASP A 82 13.07 5.92 3.19
N GLY A 83 12.48 6.40 2.09
CA GLY A 83 12.70 5.91 0.73
C GLY A 83 14.15 6.08 0.28
N ALA A 84 14.79 7.22 0.56
CA ALA A 84 16.20 7.43 0.24
C ALA A 84 17.12 6.41 0.96
N ALA A 85 16.84 6.13 2.24
CA ALA A 85 17.60 5.12 3.00
C ALA A 85 17.34 3.69 2.50
N ALA A 86 16.08 3.37 2.17
CA ALA A 86 15.70 2.09 1.59
C ALA A 86 16.34 1.87 0.21
N GLU A 87 16.37 2.90 -0.63
CA GLU A 87 16.95 2.87 -1.98
C GLU A 87 18.44 2.52 -1.91
N ALA A 88 19.19 3.15 -1.01
CA ALA A 88 20.61 2.85 -0.80
C ALA A 88 20.83 1.39 -0.38
N ARG A 89 20.03 0.88 0.57
CA ARG A 89 20.13 -0.51 1.05
C ARG A 89 19.72 -1.55 0.01
N LEU A 90 18.66 -1.28 -0.77
CA LEU A 90 18.21 -2.15 -1.85
C LEU A 90 19.26 -2.23 -2.96
N ARG A 91 19.91 -1.12 -3.33
CA ARG A 91 21.03 -1.15 -4.29
C ARG A 91 22.23 -1.93 -3.76
N ALA A 92 22.47 -1.89 -2.46
CA ALA A 92 23.49 -2.69 -1.80
C ALA A 92 23.07 -4.18 -1.61
N GLN A 93 21.89 -4.58 -2.11
CA GLN A 93 21.35 -5.93 -1.99
C GLN A 93 21.23 -6.39 -0.52
N ASP A 94 20.94 -5.46 0.39
CA ASP A 94 20.73 -5.79 1.80
C ASP A 94 19.58 -6.79 1.96
N GLY A 95 19.88 -7.97 2.49
CA GLY A 95 18.93 -9.08 2.58
C GLY A 95 17.72 -8.76 3.45
N ALA A 96 17.92 -8.04 4.56
CA ALA A 96 16.84 -7.67 5.47
C ALA A 96 15.86 -6.67 4.81
N THR A 97 16.38 -5.64 4.13
CA THR A 97 15.58 -4.66 3.40
C THR A 97 14.84 -5.33 2.24
N SER A 98 15.49 -6.26 1.54
CA SER A 98 14.88 -7.02 0.44
C SER A 98 13.76 -7.94 0.92
N ALA A 99 13.96 -8.62 2.06
CA ALA A 99 12.92 -9.45 2.69
C ALA A 99 11.73 -8.60 3.17
N ALA A 100 11.99 -7.41 3.73
CA ALA A 100 10.95 -6.47 4.13
C ALA A 100 10.12 -5.98 2.93
N LEU A 101 10.77 -5.61 1.82
CA LEU A 101 10.08 -5.25 0.58
C LEU A 101 9.20 -6.40 0.08
N ALA A 102 9.73 -7.62 0.05
CA ALA A 102 8.97 -8.80 -0.37
C ALA A 102 7.74 -9.06 0.52
N ALA A 103 7.84 -8.78 1.83
CA ALA A 103 6.70 -8.86 2.74
C ALA A 103 5.62 -7.83 2.41
N CYS A 104 6.00 -6.56 2.18
CA CYS A 104 5.07 -5.50 1.79
C CYS A 104 4.38 -5.81 0.45
N VAL A 105 5.11 -6.39 -0.51
CA VAL A 105 4.54 -6.80 -1.82
C VAL A 105 3.48 -7.88 -1.66
N ARG A 106 3.73 -8.92 -0.83
CA ARG A 106 2.76 -10.01 -0.61
C ARG A 106 1.47 -9.59 0.09
N GLN A 107 1.50 -8.45 0.79
CA GLN A 107 0.34 -7.90 1.50
C GLN A 107 -0.58 -7.10 0.57
N VAL A 108 -0.12 -6.74 -0.64
CA VAL A 108 -0.99 -6.03 -1.60
C VAL A 108 -1.94 -7.05 -2.24
N PRO A 109 -3.26 -6.83 -2.17
CA PRO A 109 -4.22 -7.71 -2.83
C PRO A 109 -3.96 -7.76 -4.34
N ALA A 110 -4.04 -8.96 -4.93
CA ALA A 110 -3.99 -9.09 -6.37
C ALA A 110 -5.20 -8.39 -6.99
N LEU A 111 -4.95 -7.48 -7.93
CA LEU A 111 -5.99 -6.92 -8.79
C LEU A 111 -6.34 -7.98 -9.83
N ASN A 112 -7.28 -8.86 -9.49
CA ASN A 112 -7.87 -9.77 -10.47
C ASN A 112 -8.64 -8.90 -11.49
N ASN A 113 -8.16 -8.86 -12.74
CA ASN A 113 -8.96 -8.37 -13.87
C ASN A 113 -9.86 -9.48 -14.38
#